data_AF-A0A397G3R9-F1
#
_entry.id   AF-A0A397G3R9-F1
#
_cell.length_a   1.000
_cell.length_b   1.000
_cell.length_c   1.000
_cell.angle_alpha   90.00
_cell.angle_beta   90.00
_cell.angle_gamma   90.00
#
_symmetry.space_group_name_H-M   'P 1'
#
loop_
_entity.id
_entity.type
_entity.pdbx_description
1 polymer ?
#
loop_
_entity_poly.entity_id
_entity_poly.type
_entity_poly.pdbx_seq_one_letter_code
_entity_poly.pdbx_strand_id
1 'polypeptide(L)'
;MYSRTIQESTISGKEPFLDKILKPFSENISLLADGILDLMVAYYNDTYENLKFRKPFETDSLNSIIIPLRINKYCCYRIGSKIFGLIFSPRHQKSSYILTKFVSEDDSIDIYPGQIQFFFVYEISTNRINMENYYLAYVCWYKKIKNQFYFGINQKQMCNVELWDIEFYSKN
;
A
#
# COMPACT_ATOMS: atom_id res chain seq x y z
N MET A 1 13.98 -26.15 -9.17
CA MET A 1 14.18 -25.93 -7.73
C MET A 1 12.91 -25.29 -7.18
N TYR A 2 12.51 -25.71 -5.98
CA TYR A 2 11.17 -25.56 -5.42
C TYR A 2 10.73 -24.09 -5.27
N SER A 3 9.57 -23.75 -5.86
CA SER A 3 8.81 -22.54 -5.52
C SER A 3 8.36 -22.70 -4.07
N ARG A 4 9.01 -21.98 -3.16
CA ARG A 4 8.50 -21.84 -1.80
C ARG A 4 7.19 -21.07 -1.91
N THR A 5 6.13 -21.74 -1.45
CA THR A 5 4.84 -21.12 -1.16
C THR A 5 5.12 -19.88 -0.34
N ILE A 6 4.60 -18.72 -0.79
CA ILE A 6 4.69 -17.45 -0.07
C ILE A 6 4.18 -17.72 1.33
N GLN A 7 5.10 -17.88 2.26
CA GLN A 7 4.82 -17.83 3.68
C GLN A 7 4.41 -16.39 3.95
N GLU A 8 3.37 -16.22 4.76
CA GLU A 8 2.69 -14.97 5.12
C GLU A 8 3.65 -13.95 5.77
N SER A 9 4.61 -13.43 5.02
CA SER A 9 5.46 -12.33 5.46
C SER A 9 4.79 -11.02 5.06
N THR A 10 4.36 -10.26 6.06
CA THR A 10 3.92 -8.88 5.89
C THR A 10 5.11 -8.04 5.41
N ILE A 11 5.32 -7.95 4.10
CA ILE A 11 6.40 -7.15 3.51
C ILE A 11 6.08 -5.67 3.76
N SER A 12 6.83 -5.03 4.67
CA SER A 12 6.71 -3.60 4.96
C SER A 12 7.98 -2.85 4.55
N GLY A 13 7.84 -1.67 3.94
CA GLY A 13 8.94 -0.77 3.59
C GLY A 13 8.57 0.68 3.92
N LYS A 14 9.54 1.51 4.31
CA LYS A 14 9.36 2.93 4.65
C LYS A 14 10.39 3.79 3.93
N GLU A 15 9.95 4.83 3.22
CA GLU A 15 10.81 5.79 2.52
C GLU A 15 10.53 7.22 3.02
N PRO A 16 11.54 8.08 3.23
CA PRO A 16 11.32 9.48 3.59
C PRO A 16 10.73 10.27 2.42
N PHE A 17 9.64 10.99 2.66
CA PHE A 17 8.88 11.69 1.62
C PHE A 17 9.22 13.19 1.54
N LEU A 18 9.41 13.70 0.32
CA LEU A 18 9.62 15.14 0.05
C LEU A 18 8.60 15.74 -0.94
N ASP A 19 7.56 14.98 -1.30
CA ASP A 19 6.65 15.39 -2.38
C ASP A 19 5.29 15.96 -1.93
N LYS A 20 4.48 16.38 -2.91
CA LYS A 20 3.20 17.08 -2.71
C LYS A 20 2.01 16.18 -3.00
N ILE A 21 1.11 16.10 -2.03
CA ILE A 21 -0.25 15.63 -2.20
C ILE A 21 -1.09 16.69 -2.95
N LEU A 22 -1.93 16.24 -3.88
CA LEU A 22 -2.73 17.11 -4.74
C LEU A 22 -4.24 16.92 -4.50
N LYS A 23 -5.00 18.03 -4.62
CA LYS A 23 -6.47 18.02 -4.68
C LYS A 23 -6.95 17.36 -5.99
N PRO A 24 -8.15 16.76 -6.08
CA PRO A 24 -9.23 16.73 -5.08
C PRO A 24 -8.99 15.70 -3.98
N PHE A 25 -9.50 16.01 -2.80
CA PHE A 25 -9.41 15.19 -1.60
C PHE A 25 -10.73 15.26 -0.86
N SER A 26 -11.07 14.20 -0.13
CA SER A 26 -12.18 14.25 0.81
C SER A 26 -11.61 14.17 2.22
N GLU A 27 -11.94 15.19 3.00
CA GLU A 27 -11.52 15.32 4.39
C GLU A 27 -12.39 14.47 5.29
N ASN A 28 -11.82 14.01 6.41
CA ASN A 28 -12.58 13.38 7.49
C ASN A 28 -13.41 12.15 7.07
N ILE A 29 -12.90 11.33 6.15
CA ILE A 29 -13.58 10.09 5.77
C ILE A 29 -13.46 9.07 6.89
N SER A 30 -14.57 8.40 7.19
CA SER A 30 -14.63 7.31 8.16
C SER A 30 -13.99 6.04 7.60
N LEU A 31 -12.98 5.50 8.29
CA LEU A 31 -12.31 4.23 7.96
C LEU A 31 -13.15 2.98 8.27
N LEU A 32 -14.25 3.14 9.00
CA LEU A 32 -15.09 2.04 9.50
C LEU A 32 -15.73 1.19 8.39
N ALA A 33 -15.95 1.75 7.20
CA ALA A 33 -16.72 1.09 6.14
C ALA A 33 -15.91 0.07 5.31
N ASP A 34 -14.58 0.17 5.28
CA ASP A 34 -13.77 -0.46 4.22
C ASP A 34 -12.84 -1.59 4.69
N GLY A 35 -12.84 -1.94 5.99
CA GLY A 35 -11.91 -2.90 6.60
C GLY A 35 -10.47 -2.39 6.71
N ILE A 36 -10.24 -1.14 6.30
CA ILE A 36 -8.91 -0.53 6.26
C ILE A 36 -8.39 -0.24 7.67
N LEU A 37 -9.29 0.05 8.61
CA LEU A 37 -8.91 0.23 10.01
C LEU A 37 -8.24 -1.03 10.58
N ASP A 38 -8.77 -2.21 10.26
CA ASP A 38 -8.18 -3.50 10.66
C ASP A 38 -6.78 -3.67 10.06
N LEU A 39 -6.65 -3.44 8.75
CA LEU A 39 -5.37 -3.53 8.05
C LEU A 39 -4.34 -2.56 8.61
N MET A 40 -4.74 -1.34 8.97
CA MET A 40 -3.85 -0.37 9.60
C MET A 40 -3.39 -0.83 10.98
N VAL A 41 -4.31 -1.31 11.82
CA VAL A 41 -3.97 -1.83 13.14
C VAL A 41 -2.99 -3.00 13.03
N ALA A 42 -3.23 -3.94 12.12
CA ALA A 42 -2.31 -5.04 11.84
C ALA A 42 -0.93 -4.52 11.38
N TYR A 43 -0.91 -3.67 10.35
CA TYR A 43 0.32 -3.10 9.80
C TYR A 43 1.19 -2.41 10.86
N TYR A 44 0.60 -1.56 11.72
CA TYR A 44 1.39 -0.84 12.72
C TYR A 44 1.87 -1.74 13.87
N ASN A 45 1.07 -2.71 14.29
CA ASN A 45 1.50 -3.68 15.29
C ASN A 45 2.65 -4.56 14.76
N ASP A 46 2.59 -4.95 13.48
CA ASP A 46 3.67 -5.72 12.84
C ASP A 46 4.93 -4.88 12.62
N THR A 47 4.78 -3.59 12.30
CA THR A 47 5.91 -2.69 12.00
C THR A 47 6.63 -2.19 13.25
N TYR A 48 5.91 -1.99 14.36
CA TYR A 48 6.45 -1.39 15.57
C TYR A 48 6.27 -2.32 16.78
N GLU A 49 7.13 -3.34 16.90
CA GLU A 49 7.06 -4.38 17.94
C GLU A 49 6.90 -3.85 19.39
N ASN A 50 7.49 -2.68 19.67
CA ASN A 50 7.48 -2.07 21.01
C ASN A 50 6.25 -1.20 21.29
N LEU A 51 5.38 -0.99 20.30
CA LEU A 51 4.19 -0.15 20.40
C LEU A 51 2.95 -0.99 20.14
N LYS A 52 1.87 -0.68 20.86
CA LYS A 52 0.57 -1.35 20.64
C LYS A 52 -0.39 -0.39 19.99
N PHE A 53 -0.84 -0.71 18.80
CA PHE A 53 -1.87 0.03 18.08
C PHE A 53 -3.21 -0.68 18.21
N ARG A 54 -4.28 0.09 18.39
CA ARG A 54 -5.63 -0.45 18.51
C ARG A 54 -6.68 0.42 17.84
N LYS A 55 -7.88 -0.14 17.71
CA LYS A 55 -9.06 0.63 17.34
C LYS A 55 -9.54 1.50 18.50
N PRO A 56 -10.17 2.64 18.23
CA PRO A 56 -10.67 3.53 19.28
C PRO A 56 -11.76 2.92 20.18
N PHE A 57 -12.47 1.88 19.71
CA PHE A 57 -13.56 1.24 20.46
C PHE A 57 -13.15 -0.06 21.18
N GLU A 58 -11.90 -0.50 21.04
CA GLU A 58 -11.40 -1.69 21.74
C GLU A 58 -11.02 -1.34 23.18
N THR A 59 -11.11 -2.31 24.10
CA THR A 59 -10.89 -2.08 25.54
C THR A 59 -9.48 -1.53 25.81
N ASP A 60 -9.40 -0.54 26.70
CA ASP A 60 -8.17 0.19 26.98
C ASP A 60 -7.06 -0.73 27.50
N SER A 61 -6.02 -0.95 26.69
CA SER A 61 -4.71 -1.32 27.23
C SER A 61 -3.96 -0.03 27.53
N LEU A 62 -3.50 0.11 28.78
CA LEU A 62 -2.65 1.22 29.18
C LEU A 62 -1.47 1.31 28.21
N ASN A 63 -1.24 2.52 27.66
CA ASN A 63 -0.18 2.86 26.71
C ASN A 63 -0.35 2.40 25.25
N SER A 64 -1.54 1.93 24.83
CA SER A 64 -1.80 1.74 23.41
C SER A 64 -2.00 3.07 22.66
N ILE A 65 -1.54 3.11 21.41
CA ILE A 65 -1.79 4.18 20.45
C ILE A 65 -3.09 3.88 19.69
N ILE A 66 -3.97 4.88 19.60
CA ILE A 66 -5.24 4.75 18.90
C ILE A 66 -5.05 5.16 17.44
N ILE A 67 -5.43 4.30 16.51
CA ILE A 67 -5.53 4.67 15.09
C ILE A 67 -6.77 5.57 14.91
N PRO A 68 -6.65 6.76 14.31
CA PRO A 68 -7.80 7.65 14.13
C PRO A 68 -8.82 7.06 13.16
N LEU A 69 -10.10 7.27 13.44
CA LEU A 69 -11.21 6.83 12.57
C LEU A 69 -11.36 7.68 11.32
N ARG A 70 -10.85 8.91 11.37
CA ARG A 70 -11.00 9.91 10.33
C ARG A 70 -9.66 10.15 9.68
N ILE A 71 -9.63 9.98 8.37
CA ILE A 71 -8.45 10.23 7.55
C ILE A 71 -8.80 11.21 6.43
N ASN A 72 -7.79 11.92 5.96
CA ASN A 72 -7.91 12.70 4.74
C ASN A 72 -7.52 11.81 3.58
N LYS A 73 -8.47 11.53 2.67
CA LYS A 73 -8.24 10.72 1.48
C LYS A 73 -7.92 11.61 0.30
N TYR A 74 -6.83 11.30 -0.38
CA TYR A 74 -6.34 12.00 -1.53
C TYR A 74 -6.37 11.11 -2.75
N CYS A 75 -6.79 11.71 -3.87
CA CYS A 75 -6.86 11.00 -5.14
C CYS A 75 -5.50 10.97 -5.82
N CYS A 76 -4.70 12.03 -5.65
CA CYS A 76 -3.48 12.25 -6.40
C CYS A 76 -2.29 12.56 -5.48
N TYR A 77 -1.17 11.95 -5.82
CA TYR A 77 0.14 12.14 -5.23
C TYR A 77 1.14 12.44 -6.33
N ARG A 78 2.03 13.41 -6.13
CA ARG A 78 3.10 13.71 -7.07
C ARG A 78 4.38 13.10 -6.55
N ILE A 79 5.21 12.50 -7.42
CA ILE A 79 6.60 12.12 -7.12
C ILE A 79 7.48 12.75 -8.18
N GLY A 80 8.34 13.68 -7.78
CA GLY A 80 9.13 14.49 -8.73
C GLY A 80 8.24 15.27 -9.70
N SER A 81 8.26 14.91 -11.00
CA SER A 81 7.39 15.51 -12.03
C SER A 81 6.16 14.67 -12.38
N LYS A 82 6.06 13.44 -11.88
CA LYS A 82 4.97 12.50 -12.21
C LYS A 82 3.85 12.59 -11.19
N ILE A 83 2.60 12.49 -11.65
CA ILE A 83 1.41 12.41 -10.79
C ILE A 83 0.87 10.98 -10.85
N PHE A 84 0.74 10.39 -9.68
CA PHE A 84 0.15 9.08 -9.42
C PHE A 84 -1.17 9.30 -8.70
N GLY A 85 -2.25 8.72 -9.19
CA GLY A 85 -3.55 8.88 -8.57
C GLY A 85 -4.74 8.54 -9.45
N LEU A 86 -5.92 8.75 -8.86
CA LEU A 86 -7.22 8.72 -9.52
C LEU A 86 -7.47 10.05 -10.23
N ILE A 87 -7.52 10.03 -11.56
CA ILE A 87 -8.14 11.13 -12.31
C ILE A 87 -9.64 10.85 -12.33
N PHE A 88 -10.40 11.64 -11.56
CA PHE A 88 -11.86 11.68 -11.66
C PHE A 88 -12.25 12.54 -12.86
N SER A 89 -12.49 11.91 -13.99
CA SER A 89 -13.26 12.52 -15.08
C SER A 89 -14.70 11.99 -14.99
N PRO A 90 -15.73 12.81 -15.23
CA PRO A 90 -17.12 12.34 -15.32
C PRO A 90 -17.31 11.18 -16.33
N ARG A 91 -16.39 11.02 -17.28
CA ARG A 91 -16.44 10.03 -18.34
C ARG A 91 -15.54 8.81 -18.09
N HIS A 92 -14.49 8.95 -17.28
CA HIS A 92 -13.50 7.91 -17.03
C HIS A 92 -12.89 8.02 -15.63
N GLN A 93 -12.89 6.93 -14.88
CA GLN A 93 -12.06 6.77 -13.69
C GLN A 93 -10.73 6.14 -14.13
N LYS A 94 -9.62 6.87 -14.03
CA LYS A 94 -8.28 6.33 -14.30
C LYS A 94 -7.52 6.19 -13.00
N SER A 95 -7.22 4.96 -12.62
CA SER A 95 -6.30 4.65 -11.52
C SER A 95 -4.87 4.63 -12.02
N SER A 96 -3.93 4.97 -11.14
CA SER A 96 -2.52 4.81 -11.44
C SER A 96 -2.06 3.40 -11.10
N TYR A 97 -1.25 2.85 -11.98
CA TYR A 97 -0.62 1.55 -11.84
C TYR A 97 0.83 1.74 -11.43
N ILE A 98 1.27 0.97 -10.45
CA ILE A 98 2.65 0.94 -10.00
C ILE A 98 3.23 -0.44 -10.20
N LEU A 99 4.55 -0.48 -10.40
CA LEU A 99 5.33 -1.68 -10.37
C LEU A 99 6.32 -1.54 -9.22
N THR A 100 6.16 -2.36 -8.19
CA THR A 100 6.99 -2.27 -6.98
C THR A 100 7.97 -3.42 -6.97
N LYS A 101 9.22 -3.10 -6.67
CA LYS A 101 10.31 -4.05 -6.57
C LYS A 101 10.68 -4.19 -5.10
N PHE A 102 10.46 -5.37 -4.54
CA PHE A 102 10.91 -5.72 -3.19
C PHE A 102 12.22 -6.50 -3.30
N VAL A 103 13.15 -6.17 -2.41
CA VAL A 103 14.41 -6.89 -2.26
C VAL A 103 14.34 -7.58 -0.90
N SER A 104 14.35 -8.90 -0.92
CA SER A 104 14.36 -9.73 0.28
C SER A 104 15.77 -9.82 0.86
N GLU A 105 15.90 -10.33 2.09
CA GLU A 105 17.20 -10.50 2.77
C GLU A 105 18.18 -11.42 2.02
N ASP A 106 17.66 -12.32 1.19
CA ASP A 106 18.44 -13.23 0.34
C ASP A 106 18.80 -12.61 -1.02
N ASP A 107 18.69 -11.29 -1.17
CA ASP A 107 18.83 -10.53 -2.41
C ASP A 107 17.87 -10.97 -3.54
N SER A 108 16.88 -11.81 -3.24
CA SER A 108 15.83 -12.12 -4.20
C SER A 108 15.00 -10.88 -4.47
N ILE A 109 14.61 -10.75 -5.73
CA ILE A 109 13.85 -9.61 -6.22
C ILE A 109 12.47 -10.10 -6.58
N ASP A 110 11.47 -9.62 -5.85
CA ASP A 110 10.08 -9.81 -6.19
C ASP A 110 9.49 -8.53 -6.77
N ILE A 111 8.77 -8.66 -7.88
CA ILE A 111 8.14 -7.54 -8.56
C ILE A 111 6.64 -7.76 -8.55
N TYR A 112 5.90 -6.78 -8.03
CA TYR A 112 4.44 -6.82 -8.00
C TYR A 112 3.85 -5.59 -8.70
N PRO A 113 2.98 -5.79 -9.70
CA PRO A 113 2.13 -4.72 -10.20
C PRO A 113 0.95 -4.53 -9.26
N GLY A 114 0.63 -3.27 -9.01
CA GLY A 114 -0.48 -2.87 -8.16
C GLY A 114 -1.23 -1.69 -8.75
N GLN A 115 -2.50 -1.60 -8.38
CA GLN A 115 -3.34 -0.44 -8.66
C GLN A 115 -3.49 0.38 -7.39
N ILE A 116 -3.05 1.64 -7.43
CA ILE A 116 -3.28 2.57 -6.33
C ILE A 116 -4.76 2.92 -6.32
N GLN A 117 -5.41 2.68 -5.19
CA GLN A 117 -6.80 3.07 -4.97
C GLN A 117 -6.88 4.50 -4.48
N PHE A 118 -6.10 4.85 -3.46
CA PHE A 118 -6.02 6.21 -2.95
C PHE A 118 -4.84 6.37 -2.00
N PHE A 119 -4.52 7.62 -1.73
CA PHE A 119 -3.57 8.01 -0.69
C PHE A 119 -4.33 8.54 0.50
N PHE A 120 -3.73 8.47 1.68
CA PHE A 120 -4.31 9.10 2.84
C PHE A 120 -3.25 9.61 3.81
N VAL A 121 -3.64 10.68 4.51
CA VAL A 121 -2.85 11.29 5.58
C VAL A 121 -3.67 11.29 6.85
N TYR A 122 -2.98 11.02 7.94
CA TYR A 122 -3.55 11.08 9.27
C TYR A 122 -2.47 11.34 10.30
N GLU A 123 -2.90 11.83 11.45
CA GLU A 123 -2.04 12.18 12.55
C GLU A 123 -2.11 11.12 13.64
N ILE A 124 -0.95 10.68 14.13
CA ILE A 124 -0.86 9.77 15.28
C ILE A 124 -0.05 10.46 16.39
N SER A 125 -0.54 10.36 17.62
CA SER A 125 0.22 10.74 18.81
C SER A 125 1.02 9.55 19.33
N THR A 126 2.24 9.34 18.83
CA THR A 126 3.08 8.22 19.29
C THR A 126 3.47 8.35 20.77
N ASN A 127 3.66 9.58 21.27
CA ASN A 127 4.07 9.86 22.66
C ASN A 127 3.20 10.91 23.36
N ARG A 128 1.94 11.13 22.93
CA ARG A 128 1.01 12.19 23.39
C ARG A 128 1.48 13.65 23.22
N ILE A 129 2.76 13.87 22.90
CA ILE A 129 3.38 15.21 22.81
C ILE A 129 3.61 15.63 21.35
N ASN A 130 4.08 14.70 20.50
CA ASN A 130 4.31 14.97 19.09
C ASN A 130 3.22 14.33 18.23
N MET A 131 2.50 15.16 17.47
CA MET A 131 1.64 14.72 16.38
C MET A 131 2.50 14.62 15.13
N GLU A 132 2.62 13.41 14.57
CA GLU A 132 3.31 13.20 13.30
C GLU A 132 2.30 12.85 12.21
N ASN A 133 2.49 13.44 11.02
CA ASN A 133 1.72 13.10 9.83
C ASN A 133 2.27 11.82 9.21
N TYR A 134 1.41 10.82 9.07
CA TYR A 134 1.71 9.59 8.38
C TYR A 134 1.05 9.60 7.00
N TYR A 135 1.85 9.24 5.99
CA TYR A 135 1.45 9.20 4.60
C TYR A 135 1.41 7.74 4.14
N LEU A 136 0.24 7.26 3.72
CA LEU A 136 0.07 5.89 3.25
C LEU A 136 -0.66 5.86 1.92
N ALA A 137 -0.40 4.81 1.15
CA ALA A 137 -1.13 4.48 -0.07
C ALA A 137 -1.82 3.13 0.10
N TYR A 138 -3.11 3.06 -0.23
CA TYR A 138 -3.81 1.79 -0.32
C TYR A 138 -3.67 1.25 -1.74
N VAL A 139 -3.00 0.10 -1.88
CA VAL A 139 -2.67 -0.53 -3.16
C VAL A 139 -3.33 -1.90 -3.23
N CYS A 140 -4.04 -2.16 -4.33
CA CYS A 140 -4.52 -3.49 -4.65
C CYS A 140 -3.49 -4.19 -5.55
N TRP A 141 -2.91 -5.28 -5.06
CA TRP A 141 -1.92 -6.07 -5.81
C TRP A 141 -2.60 -7.11 -6.69
N TYR A 142 -2.21 -7.17 -7.96
CA TYR A 142 -2.71 -8.18 -8.89
C TYR A 142 -2.19 -9.57 -8.51
N LYS A 143 -3.00 -10.61 -8.72
CA LYS A 143 -2.56 -11.99 -8.53
C LYS A 143 -1.55 -12.38 -9.60
N LYS A 144 -0.52 -13.12 -9.21
CA LYS A 144 0.45 -13.66 -10.18
C LYS A 144 -0.18 -14.84 -10.91
N ILE A 145 -0.14 -14.84 -12.25
CA ILE A 145 -0.48 -16.05 -13.01
C ILE A 145 0.72 -17.00 -12.91
N LYS A 146 0.48 -18.27 -12.63
CA LYS A 146 1.55 -19.28 -12.45
C LYS A 146 2.42 -19.53 -13.70
N ASN A 147 2.05 -18.95 -14.84
CA ASN A 147 2.69 -19.20 -16.12
C ASN A 147 3.65 -18.06 -16.47
N GLN A 148 4.93 -18.39 -16.59
CA GLN A 148 5.95 -17.53 -17.18
C GLN A 148 6.05 -17.83 -18.67
N PHE A 149 6.01 -16.78 -19.49
CA PHE A 149 6.15 -16.91 -20.94
C PHE A 149 7.48 -16.30 -21.38
N TYR A 150 8.14 -16.99 -22.32
CA TYR A 150 9.37 -16.51 -22.94
C TYR A 150 9.03 -16.04 -24.34
N PHE A 151 9.22 -14.75 -24.60
CA PHE A 151 9.06 -14.20 -25.94
C PHE A 151 10.44 -13.92 -26.55
N GLY A 152 10.68 -14.44 -27.74
CA GLY A 152 11.84 -14.06 -28.53
C GLY A 152 11.58 -12.70 -29.18
N ILE A 153 12.35 -11.69 -28.79
CA ILE A 153 12.34 -10.39 -29.49
C ILE A 153 13.09 -10.56 -30.82
N ASN A 154 14.19 -11.33 -30.81
CA ASN A 154 15.02 -11.72 -31.96
C ASN A 154 15.77 -13.04 -31.64
N GLN A 155 16.49 -13.64 -32.59
CA GLN A 155 17.27 -14.90 -32.39
C GLN A 155 18.26 -14.91 -31.20
N LYS A 156 18.60 -13.74 -30.64
CA LYS A 156 19.54 -13.57 -29.51
C LYS A 156 18.94 -12.97 -28.23
N GLN A 157 17.71 -12.44 -28.28
CA GLN A 157 17.11 -11.75 -27.14
C GLN A 157 15.78 -12.42 -26.78
N MET A 158 15.76 -13.05 -25.62
CA MET A 158 14.53 -13.53 -25.00
C MET A 158 14.15 -12.56 -23.88
N CYS A 159 12.88 -12.17 -23.82
CA CYS A 159 12.32 -11.47 -22.68
C CYS A 159 11.40 -12.40 -21.89
N ASN A 160 11.56 -12.36 -20.57
CA ASN A 160 10.65 -13.03 -19.65
C ASN A 160 9.45 -12.08 -19.47
N VAL A 161 8.28 -12.53 -19.88
CA VAL A 161 7.03 -11.81 -19.66
C VAL A 161 6.27 -12.55 -18.57
N GLU A 162 6.11 -11.86 -17.44
CA GLU A 162 5.22 -12.32 -16.36
C GLU A 162 3.83 -11.75 -16.61
N LEU A 163 2.84 -12.64 -16.70
CA LEU A 163 1.44 -12.24 -16.78
C LEU A 163 0.83 -12.17 -15.38
N TRP A 164 -0.05 -11.19 -15.21
CA TRP A 164 -0.76 -10.94 -13.97
C TRP A 164 -2.26 -11.03 -14.24
N ASP A 165 -2.99 -11.55 -13.27
CA ASP A 165 -4.45 -11.68 -13.34
C ASP A 165 -5.08 -10.28 -13.29
N ILE A 166 -6.29 -10.16 -13.82
CA ILE A 166 -7.14 -8.98 -13.60
C ILE A 166 -7.72 -8.96 -12.18
N GLU A 167 -7.71 -10.11 -11.50
CA GLU A 167 -8.12 -10.22 -10.10
C GLU A 167 -7.03 -9.76 -9.11
N PHE A 168 -7.48 -9.18 -7.99
CA PHE A 168 -6.62 -8.79 -6.87
C PHE A 168 -6.56 -9.87 -5.78
N TYR A 169 -5.47 -9.90 -5.02
CA TYR A 169 -5.43 -10.66 -3.77
C TYR A 169 -6.55 -10.19 -2.83
N SER A 170 -7.15 -11.12 -2.08
CA SER A 170 -8.17 -10.81 -1.09
C SER A 170 -7.58 -9.93 0.02
N LYS A 171 -8.42 -9.05 0.60
CA LYS A 171 -8.10 -8.42 1.87
C LYS A 171 -8.12 -9.52 2.93
N ASN A 172 -6.99 -9.79 3.57
CA ASN A 172 -6.92 -10.68 4.73
C ASN A 172 -7.65 -10.05 5.91
#